data_AF-A0A2E7SX19-F1
#
_entry.id   AF-A0A2E7SX19-F1
#
_cell.length_a   1.000
_cell.length_b   1.000
_cell.length_c   1.000
_cell.angle_alpha   90.00
_cell.angle_beta   90.00
_cell.angle_gamma   90.00
#
_symmetry.space_group_name_H-M   'P 1'
#
loop_
_entity.id
_entity.type
_entity.pdbx_description
1 polymer ?
#
loop_
_entity_poly.entity_id
_entity_poly.type
_entity_poly.pdbx_seq_one_letter_code
_entity_poly.pdbx_strand_id
1 'polypeptide(L)'
;TNILRELLTQGYTIVAPEYRGSTGYGRGTYEAIDYGGLEIEDTYAARNYILERYNFLDTKRVGIVGWSHGGLHALMNIFEHGNDYTVAYAGVPVSDLIARMGYKTQRYRDLYSVDYHIGKSAYEDVEEYKKRSPSWNTEKYDGTPLLIHTNTNDSDVNVLEVERLIQALKANGKKGFEYEIFEDIPGGHSFDRMDFGQAREIRLKIWKFLAKYLKPDNPL
;
A
#
# COMPACT_ATOMS: atom_id res chain seq x y z
N THR A 1 -18.35 -1.08 -1.24
CA THR A 1 -17.31 -2.11 -1.05
C THR A 1 -17.53 -2.76 0.30
N ASN A 2 -17.61 -4.10 0.35
CA ASN A 2 -17.88 -4.83 1.60
C ASN A 2 -16.68 -4.94 2.56
N ILE A 3 -15.50 -4.46 2.19
CA ILE A 3 -14.24 -4.60 2.95
C ILE A 3 -14.36 -4.16 4.41
N LEU A 4 -14.83 -2.93 4.66
CA LEU A 4 -14.97 -2.42 6.03
C LEU A 4 -15.94 -3.28 6.83
N ARG A 5 -17.06 -3.68 6.23
CA ARG A 5 -18.04 -4.56 6.87
C ARG A 5 -17.42 -5.92 7.19
N GLU A 6 -16.72 -6.53 6.24
CA GLU A 6 -16.04 -7.84 6.38
C GLU A 6 -15.01 -7.81 7.53
N LEU A 7 -14.23 -6.74 7.65
CA LEU A 7 -13.25 -6.56 8.73
C LEU A 7 -13.92 -6.26 10.08
N LEU A 8 -14.92 -5.37 10.11
CA LEU A 8 -15.66 -5.06 11.34
C LEU A 8 -16.39 -6.31 11.89
N THR A 9 -16.96 -7.15 11.02
CA THR A 9 -17.62 -8.40 11.45
C THR A 9 -16.65 -9.40 12.05
N GLN A 10 -15.36 -9.34 11.68
CA GLN A 10 -14.32 -10.17 12.30
C GLN A 10 -13.90 -9.64 13.68
N GLY A 11 -14.24 -8.39 14.02
CA GLY A 11 -13.85 -7.75 15.29
C GLY A 11 -12.63 -6.83 15.19
N TYR A 12 -12.21 -6.45 13.98
CA TYR A 12 -11.12 -5.48 13.82
C TYR A 12 -11.58 -4.06 14.15
N THR A 13 -10.73 -3.29 14.83
CA THR A 13 -10.83 -1.82 14.80
C THR A 13 -10.13 -1.31 13.54
N ILE A 14 -10.77 -0.39 12.81
CA ILE A 14 -10.24 0.14 11.55
C ILE A 14 -9.91 1.61 11.73
N VAL A 15 -8.69 1.98 11.33
CA VAL A 15 -8.25 3.37 11.20
C VAL A 15 -8.03 3.64 9.71
N ALA A 16 -8.75 4.62 9.17
CA ALA A 16 -8.66 5.04 7.77
C ALA A 16 -8.43 6.56 7.75
N PRO A 17 -7.18 7.01 7.94
CA PRO A 17 -6.89 8.43 8.01
C PRO A 17 -6.92 9.08 6.63
N GLU A 18 -7.31 10.35 6.61
CA GLU A 18 -7.09 11.24 5.47
C GLU A 18 -5.76 11.96 5.74
N TYR A 19 -4.82 11.83 4.82
CA TYR A 19 -3.47 12.39 4.92
C TYR A 19 -3.34 13.66 4.07
N ARG A 20 -2.21 14.38 4.19
CA ARG A 20 -1.95 15.52 3.32
C ARG A 20 -2.03 15.11 1.85
N GLY A 21 -2.73 15.88 1.03
CA GLY A 21 -3.03 15.51 -0.36
C GLY A 21 -4.40 14.87 -0.57
N SER A 22 -5.09 14.44 0.50
CA SER A 22 -6.45 13.93 0.40
C SER A 22 -7.42 14.96 -0.18
N THR A 23 -8.32 14.47 -1.04
CA THR A 23 -9.35 15.29 -1.69
C THR A 23 -10.55 15.55 -0.77
N GLY A 24 -11.36 16.57 -1.07
CA GLY A 24 -12.55 16.91 -0.28
C GLY A 24 -12.32 17.92 0.86
N TYR A 25 -11.06 18.29 1.12
CA TYR A 25 -10.66 19.24 2.17
C TYR A 25 -10.19 20.61 1.64
N GLY A 26 -10.34 20.84 0.34
CA GLY A 26 -9.94 22.08 -0.33
C GLY A 26 -8.50 22.07 -0.85
N ARG A 27 -8.14 23.13 -1.59
CA ARG A 27 -6.87 23.24 -2.30
C ARG A 27 -5.66 23.16 -1.37
N GLY A 28 -5.72 23.79 -0.20
CA GLY A 28 -4.61 23.80 0.76
C GLY A 28 -4.21 22.41 1.25
N THR A 29 -5.18 21.52 1.48
CA THR A 29 -4.89 20.12 1.84
C THR A 29 -4.43 19.32 0.63
N TYR A 30 -5.06 19.50 -0.53
CA TYR A 30 -4.69 18.78 -1.75
C TYR A 30 -3.25 19.09 -2.20
N GLU A 31 -2.87 20.37 -2.18
CA GLU A 31 -1.51 20.83 -2.51
C GLU A 31 -0.55 20.72 -1.31
N ALA A 32 -0.94 20.03 -0.23
CA ALA A 32 0.00 19.63 0.81
C ALA A 32 0.58 18.23 0.57
N ILE A 33 0.16 17.55 -0.51
CA ILE A 33 0.67 16.23 -0.90
C ILE A 33 2.20 16.22 -0.93
N ASP A 34 2.80 15.14 -0.45
CA ASP A 34 4.23 14.89 -0.60
C ASP A 34 4.37 13.43 -0.98
N TYR A 35 4.16 13.13 -2.26
CA TYR A 35 3.78 11.79 -2.71
C TYR A 35 4.85 10.74 -2.42
N GLY A 36 4.52 9.72 -1.62
CA GLY A 36 5.48 8.73 -1.13
C GLY A 36 6.52 9.27 -0.13
N GLY A 37 6.32 10.49 0.37
CA GLY A 37 7.08 11.16 1.41
C GLY A 37 6.25 11.35 2.68
N LEU A 38 6.00 12.60 3.09
CA LEU A 38 5.37 12.94 4.37
C LEU A 38 3.93 12.41 4.55
N GLU A 39 3.20 12.09 3.48
CA GLU A 39 1.89 11.44 3.62
C GLU A 39 1.97 10.01 4.19
N ILE A 40 3.12 9.35 4.02
CA ILE A 40 3.40 8.04 4.63
C ILE A 40 3.46 8.21 6.15
N GLU A 41 4.14 9.27 6.60
CA GLU A 41 4.25 9.63 8.02
C GLU A 41 2.93 10.08 8.62
N ASP A 42 2.06 10.75 7.87
CA ASP A 42 0.71 11.08 8.34
C ASP A 42 -0.10 9.80 8.66
N THR A 43 0.08 8.75 7.86
CA THR A 43 -0.58 7.45 8.09
C THR A 43 -0.03 6.77 9.36
N TYR A 44 1.29 6.81 9.56
CA TYR A 44 1.94 6.31 10.76
C TYR A 44 1.52 7.09 12.01
N ALA A 45 1.48 8.43 11.92
CA ALA A 45 1.06 9.31 13.01
C ALA A 45 -0.40 9.04 13.40
N ALA A 46 -1.29 8.82 12.44
CA ALA A 46 -2.69 8.48 12.73
C ALA A 46 -2.82 7.13 13.47
N ARG A 47 -2.04 6.11 13.08
CA ARG A 47 -1.95 4.84 13.83
C ARG A 47 -1.56 5.11 15.28
N ASN A 48 -0.45 5.83 15.49
CA ASN A 48 0.09 6.09 16.83
C ASN A 48 -0.91 6.86 17.70
N TYR A 49 -1.48 7.93 17.15
CA TYR A 49 -2.48 8.74 17.85
C TYR A 49 -3.67 7.89 18.33
N ILE A 50 -4.19 7.00 17.49
CA ILE A 50 -5.33 6.16 17.84
C ILE A 50 -4.95 5.14 18.92
N LEU A 51 -3.79 4.50 18.83
CA LEU A 51 -3.31 3.54 19.83
C LEU A 51 -3.04 4.20 21.19
N GLU A 52 -2.49 5.42 21.21
CA GLU A 52 -2.29 6.21 22.43
C GLU A 52 -3.62 6.65 23.05
N ARG A 53 -4.60 7.00 22.21
CA ARG A 53 -5.88 7.56 22.65
C ARG A 53 -6.84 6.53 23.24
N TYR A 54 -6.75 5.27 22.81
CA TYR A 54 -7.72 4.22 23.15
C TYR A 54 -7.03 2.98 23.75
N ASN A 55 -7.08 2.88 25.07
CA ASN A 55 -6.43 1.81 25.84
C ASN A 55 -6.97 0.38 25.61
N PHE A 56 -8.13 0.24 24.96
CA PHE A 56 -8.69 -1.07 24.62
C PHE A 56 -8.05 -1.67 23.35
N LEU A 57 -7.24 -0.89 22.63
CA LEU A 57 -6.54 -1.35 21.44
C LEU A 57 -5.25 -2.09 21.81
N ASP A 58 -5.04 -3.24 21.17
CA ASP A 58 -3.83 -4.04 21.34
C ASP A 58 -2.71 -3.53 20.43
N THR A 59 -1.73 -2.85 21.02
CA THR A 59 -0.58 -2.28 20.28
C THR A 59 0.32 -3.33 19.62
N LYS A 60 0.19 -4.62 19.99
CA LYS A 60 1.00 -5.71 19.44
C LYS A 60 0.32 -6.42 18.26
N ARG A 61 -0.93 -6.07 17.94
CA ARG A 61 -1.73 -6.67 16.86
C ARG A 61 -2.19 -5.59 15.89
N VAL A 62 -1.23 -4.95 15.23
CA VAL A 62 -1.49 -3.85 14.30
C VAL A 62 -1.10 -4.28 12.89
N GLY A 63 -2.06 -4.27 11.98
CA GLY A 63 -1.83 -4.55 10.56
C GLY A 63 -2.04 -3.32 9.70
N ILE A 64 -1.38 -3.28 8.53
CA ILE A 64 -1.61 -2.26 7.51
C ILE A 64 -2.06 -2.92 6.19
N VAL A 65 -3.11 -2.38 5.59
CA VAL A 65 -3.73 -2.96 4.39
C VAL A 65 -3.98 -1.82 3.42
N GLY A 66 -3.51 -1.96 2.18
CA GLY A 66 -3.75 -0.93 1.18
C GLY A 66 -3.67 -1.46 -0.25
N TRP A 67 -4.34 -0.74 -1.14
CA TRP A 67 -4.32 -0.98 -2.58
C TRP A 67 -3.81 0.23 -3.34
N SER A 68 -3.14 0.03 -4.47
CA SER A 68 -2.68 1.14 -5.32
C SER A 68 -1.77 2.08 -4.54
N HIS A 69 -2.13 3.36 -4.42
CA HIS A 69 -1.45 4.28 -3.54
C HIS A 69 -1.45 3.84 -2.08
N GLY A 70 -2.55 3.26 -1.57
CA GLY A 70 -2.54 2.65 -0.24
C GLY A 70 -1.54 1.48 -0.12
N GLY A 71 -1.24 0.79 -1.22
CA GLY A 71 -0.21 -0.24 -1.26
C GLY A 71 1.21 0.34 -1.13
N LEU A 72 1.45 1.54 -1.71
CA LEU A 72 2.65 2.34 -1.43
C LEU A 72 2.78 2.62 0.06
N HIS A 73 1.69 3.10 0.68
CA HIS A 73 1.68 3.39 2.12
C HIS A 73 1.97 2.15 2.96
N ALA A 74 1.35 1.01 2.64
CA ALA A 74 1.59 -0.25 3.35
C ALA A 74 3.06 -0.65 3.28
N LEU A 75 3.67 -0.61 2.10
CA LEU A 75 5.06 -0.99 1.89
C LEU A 75 6.04 -0.02 2.58
N MET A 76 5.89 1.29 2.35
CA MET A 76 6.80 2.27 2.92
C MET A 76 6.70 2.32 4.45
N ASN A 77 5.51 2.15 5.04
CA ASN A 77 5.37 2.06 6.49
C ASN A 77 6.10 0.85 7.09
N ILE A 78 6.00 -0.35 6.49
CA ILE A 78 6.74 -1.50 7.03
C ILE A 78 8.24 -1.45 6.74
N PHE A 79 8.69 -0.62 5.80
CA PHE A 79 10.11 -0.43 5.51
C PHE A 79 10.73 0.55 6.51
N GLU A 80 10.04 1.62 6.88
CA GLU A 80 10.56 2.63 7.81
C GLU A 80 10.22 2.33 9.28
N HIS A 81 9.05 1.72 9.52
CA HIS A 81 8.48 1.48 10.86
C HIS A 81 8.11 0.02 11.08
N GLY A 82 8.87 -0.93 10.51
CA GLY A 82 8.53 -2.36 10.49
C GLY A 82 8.23 -2.99 11.86
N ASN A 83 8.88 -2.51 12.93
CA ASN A 83 8.65 -2.98 14.30
C ASN A 83 7.26 -2.64 14.85
N ASP A 84 6.57 -1.67 14.26
CA ASP A 84 5.24 -1.21 14.67
C ASP A 84 4.10 -1.92 13.94
N TYR A 85 4.41 -2.79 12.99
CA TYR A 85 3.42 -3.54 12.22
C TYR A 85 3.64 -5.05 12.34
N THR A 86 2.56 -5.76 12.67
CA THR A 86 2.55 -7.22 12.83
C THR A 86 2.38 -7.94 11.50
N VAL A 87 1.71 -7.31 10.53
CA VAL A 87 1.44 -7.86 9.20
C VAL A 87 1.07 -6.74 8.24
N ALA A 88 1.39 -6.91 6.96
CA ALA A 88 0.97 -6.01 5.89
C ALA A 88 0.35 -6.75 4.70
N TYR A 89 -0.57 -6.06 4.04
CA TYR A 89 -1.07 -6.43 2.73
C TYR A 89 -0.94 -5.26 1.76
N ALA A 90 -0.35 -5.52 0.60
CA ALA A 90 -0.16 -4.57 -0.48
C ALA A 90 -0.78 -5.12 -1.79
N GLY A 91 -1.97 -4.64 -2.12
CA GLY A 91 -2.69 -5.02 -3.35
C GLY A 91 -2.42 -4.04 -4.48
N VAL A 92 -2.10 -4.53 -5.68
CA VAL A 92 -1.76 -3.72 -6.87
C VAL A 92 -0.93 -2.47 -6.52
N PRO A 93 0.15 -2.60 -5.72
CA PRO A 93 0.79 -1.44 -5.10
C PRO A 93 1.53 -0.60 -6.13
N VAL A 94 1.35 0.72 -6.07
CA VAL A 94 2.32 1.64 -6.68
C VAL A 94 3.66 1.36 -6.01
N SER A 95 4.64 0.90 -6.78
CA SER A 95 5.86 0.30 -6.22
C SER A 95 7.14 0.71 -6.92
N ASP A 96 7.06 1.23 -8.15
CA ASP A 96 8.21 1.77 -8.88
C ASP A 96 7.82 3.03 -9.65
N LEU A 97 8.02 4.20 -9.03
CA LEU A 97 7.66 5.47 -9.64
C LEU A 97 8.50 5.78 -10.88
N ILE A 98 9.72 5.25 -10.99
CA ILE A 98 10.55 5.42 -12.20
C ILE A 98 9.94 4.64 -13.35
N ALA A 99 9.61 3.36 -13.13
CA ALA A 99 8.89 2.56 -14.12
C ALA A 99 7.59 3.25 -14.54
N ARG A 100 6.83 3.73 -13.55
CA ARG A 100 5.56 4.44 -13.74
C ARG A 100 5.68 5.64 -14.66
N MET A 101 6.68 6.49 -14.45
CA MET A 101 6.91 7.64 -15.32
C MET A 101 7.27 7.22 -16.77
N GLY A 102 7.91 6.06 -16.93
CA GLY A 102 8.28 5.51 -18.23
C GLY A 102 7.10 5.10 -19.12
N TYR A 103 5.98 4.64 -18.53
CA TYR A 103 4.83 4.15 -19.31
C TYR A 103 3.57 5.04 -19.22
N LYS A 104 3.51 6.01 -18.31
CA LYS A 104 2.38 6.96 -18.21
C LYS A 104 2.49 8.11 -19.22
N THR A 105 1.39 8.81 -19.44
CA THR A 105 1.33 9.96 -20.37
C THR A 105 2.09 11.17 -19.82
N GLN A 106 2.46 12.12 -20.69
CA GLN A 106 3.11 13.36 -20.23
C GLN A 106 2.25 14.11 -19.21
N ARG A 107 0.94 14.26 -19.47
CA ARG A 107 0.00 14.90 -18.54
C ARG A 107 0.03 14.26 -17.15
N TYR A 108 0.19 12.93 -17.06
CA TYR A 108 0.29 12.24 -15.78
C TYR A 108 1.64 12.51 -15.10
N ARG A 109 2.74 12.53 -15.86
CA ARG A 109 4.06 12.89 -15.34
C ARG A 109 4.09 14.32 -14.78
N ASP A 110 3.44 15.25 -15.46
CA ASP A 110 3.40 16.66 -15.07
C ASP A 110 2.77 16.84 -13.67
N LEU A 111 1.83 15.98 -13.27
CA LEU A 111 1.23 15.99 -11.92
C LEU A 111 2.25 15.67 -10.83
N TYR A 112 3.28 14.86 -11.12
CA TYR A 112 4.29 14.50 -10.13
C TYR A 112 5.36 15.60 -10.00
N SER A 113 5.62 16.35 -11.07
CA SER A 113 6.68 17.36 -11.11
C SER A 113 6.23 18.76 -10.66
N VAL A 114 4.96 18.96 -10.28
CA VAL A 114 4.53 20.24 -9.68
C VAL A 114 5.18 20.45 -8.31
N ASP A 115 5.47 21.71 -7.97
CA ASP A 115 6.19 22.11 -6.75
C ASP A 115 5.59 21.56 -5.46
N TYR A 116 4.28 21.36 -5.43
CA TYR A 116 3.55 20.85 -4.28
C TYR A 116 3.42 19.32 -4.25
N HIS A 117 4.16 18.59 -5.09
CA HIS A 117 4.14 17.12 -5.17
C HIS A 117 5.57 16.56 -5.00
N ILE A 118 6.19 15.97 -6.03
CA ILE A 118 7.64 15.63 -5.97
C ILE A 118 8.48 16.86 -6.39
N GLY A 119 7.92 17.80 -7.16
CA GLY A 119 8.54 19.08 -7.50
C GLY A 119 9.50 19.06 -8.69
N LYS A 120 9.96 17.89 -9.13
CA LYS A 120 10.79 17.72 -10.33
C LYS A 120 10.36 16.47 -11.07
N SER A 121 10.67 16.39 -12.36
CA SER A 121 10.46 15.16 -13.13
C SER A 121 11.47 14.07 -12.74
N ALA A 122 11.14 12.82 -13.02
CA ALA A 122 12.06 11.69 -12.80
C ALA A 122 13.34 11.77 -13.64
N TYR A 123 13.36 12.58 -14.71
CA TYR A 123 14.56 12.87 -15.48
C TYR A 123 15.48 13.86 -14.75
N GLU A 124 14.90 14.87 -14.11
CA GLU A 124 15.64 15.91 -13.40
C GLU A 124 16.14 15.44 -12.02
N ASP A 125 15.42 14.52 -11.37
CA ASP A 125 15.74 14.04 -10.02
C ASP A 125 15.35 12.57 -9.81
N VAL A 126 16.09 11.67 -10.46
CA VAL A 126 15.81 10.23 -10.39
C VAL A 126 15.95 9.66 -8.97
N GLU A 127 16.84 10.21 -8.14
CA GLU A 127 17.08 9.73 -6.79
C GLU A 127 15.90 10.00 -5.85
N GLU A 128 15.21 11.14 -6.02
CA GLU A 128 14.00 11.41 -5.24
C GLU A 128 12.87 10.42 -5.58
N TYR A 129 12.75 10.03 -6.84
CA TYR A 129 11.80 8.99 -7.25
C TYR A 129 12.19 7.60 -6.74
N LYS A 130 13.49 7.26 -6.68
CA LYS A 130 13.95 6.00 -6.05
C LYS A 130 13.59 5.98 -4.57
N LYS A 131 13.90 7.05 -3.84
CA LYS A 131 13.61 7.17 -2.40
C LYS A 131 12.13 6.94 -2.08
N ARG A 132 11.23 7.36 -2.96
CA ARG A 132 9.76 7.24 -2.84
C ARG A 132 9.19 5.96 -3.44
N SER A 133 10.04 5.06 -3.94
CA SER A 133 9.62 3.81 -4.60
C SER A 133 9.96 2.58 -3.76
N PRO A 134 8.97 1.78 -3.34
CA PRO A 134 9.20 0.53 -2.62
C PRO A 134 10.22 -0.42 -3.29
N SER A 135 10.18 -0.57 -4.62
CA SER A 135 11.09 -1.47 -5.34
C SER A 135 12.57 -1.09 -5.20
N TRP A 136 12.86 0.16 -4.89
CA TRP A 136 14.20 0.71 -4.71
C TRP A 136 14.64 0.79 -3.24
N ASN A 137 13.76 0.45 -2.29
CA ASN A 137 14.02 0.51 -0.85
C ASN A 137 13.83 -0.85 -0.15
N THR A 138 13.83 -1.95 -0.92
CA THR A 138 13.55 -3.29 -0.38
C THR A 138 14.59 -3.76 0.63
N GLU A 139 15.79 -3.17 0.67
CA GLU A 139 16.81 -3.42 1.69
C GLU A 139 16.36 -3.05 3.10
N LYS A 140 15.44 -2.10 3.24
CA LYS A 140 14.87 -1.67 4.54
C LYS A 140 13.84 -2.64 5.10
N TYR A 141 13.25 -3.48 4.24
CA TYR A 141 12.28 -4.48 4.68
C TYR A 141 12.91 -5.49 5.64
N ASP A 142 12.36 -5.60 6.86
CA ASP A 142 12.92 -6.42 7.94
C ASP A 142 12.02 -7.61 8.32
N GLY A 143 11.28 -8.16 7.35
CA GLY A 143 10.59 -9.44 7.52
C GLY A 143 9.20 -9.39 8.16
N THR A 144 8.61 -8.19 8.33
CA THR A 144 7.17 -8.05 8.67
C THR A 144 6.34 -8.89 7.69
N PRO A 145 5.52 -9.85 8.15
CA PRO A 145 4.73 -10.69 7.27
C PRO A 145 3.96 -9.89 6.22
N LEU A 146 4.24 -10.14 4.94
CA LEU A 146 3.74 -9.32 3.82
C LEU A 146 3.05 -10.20 2.78
N LEU A 147 1.84 -9.85 2.38
CA LEU A 147 1.16 -10.44 1.22
C LEU A 147 1.02 -9.40 0.10
N ILE A 148 1.50 -9.75 -1.10
CA ILE A 148 1.45 -8.89 -2.28
C ILE A 148 0.55 -9.52 -3.34
N HIS A 149 -0.50 -8.84 -3.77
CA HIS A 149 -1.31 -9.28 -4.90
C HIS A 149 -1.21 -8.30 -6.05
N THR A 150 -1.23 -8.79 -7.29
CA THR A 150 -1.37 -7.95 -8.50
C THR A 150 -2.08 -8.73 -9.61
N ASN A 151 -2.48 -8.06 -10.68
CA ASN A 151 -3.23 -8.65 -11.78
C ASN A 151 -2.66 -8.18 -13.12
N THR A 152 -2.51 -9.08 -14.10
CA THR A 152 -1.82 -8.77 -15.36
C THR A 152 -2.58 -7.79 -16.26
N ASN A 153 -3.90 -7.68 -16.12
CA ASN A 153 -4.73 -6.71 -16.85
C ASN A 153 -4.98 -5.40 -16.07
N ASP A 154 -4.19 -5.12 -15.03
CA ASP A 154 -4.20 -3.82 -14.36
C ASP A 154 -3.66 -2.72 -15.28
N SER A 155 -4.55 -1.80 -15.65
CA SER A 155 -4.25 -0.66 -16.54
C SER A 155 -3.86 0.62 -15.78
N ASP A 156 -3.95 0.63 -14.45
CA ASP A 156 -3.53 1.77 -13.64
C ASP A 156 -2.13 1.55 -13.04
N VAL A 157 -1.90 0.44 -12.36
CA VAL A 157 -0.58 0.04 -11.88
C VAL A 157 -0.14 -1.15 -12.72
N ASN A 158 0.74 -0.89 -13.69
CA ASN A 158 1.22 -1.96 -14.55
C ASN A 158 1.91 -3.04 -13.70
N VAL A 159 1.57 -4.30 -13.96
CA VAL A 159 2.13 -5.48 -13.26
C VAL A 159 3.66 -5.45 -13.18
N LEU A 160 4.33 -4.85 -14.18
CA LEU A 160 5.78 -4.62 -14.20
C LEU A 160 6.32 -3.94 -12.93
N GLU A 161 5.60 -2.97 -12.35
CA GLU A 161 6.03 -2.32 -11.11
C GLU A 161 6.15 -3.35 -9.97
N VAL A 162 5.12 -4.18 -9.83
CA VAL A 162 5.02 -5.19 -8.76
C VAL A 162 5.99 -6.34 -9.00
N GLU A 163 6.19 -6.74 -10.26
CA GLU A 163 7.22 -7.73 -10.62
C GLU A 163 8.62 -7.26 -10.23
N ARG A 164 8.94 -5.98 -10.47
CA ARG A 164 10.23 -5.38 -10.04
C ARG A 164 10.37 -5.37 -8.52
N LEU A 165 9.32 -5.02 -7.79
CA LEU A 165 9.31 -5.11 -6.32
C LEU A 165 9.61 -6.54 -5.84
N ILE A 166 8.92 -7.54 -6.39
CA ILE A 166 9.12 -8.95 -6.04
C ILE A 166 10.55 -9.40 -6.36
N GLN A 167 11.07 -9.02 -7.53
CA GLN A 167 12.45 -9.33 -7.94
C GLN A 167 13.47 -8.68 -7.00
N ALA A 168 13.28 -7.41 -6.62
CA ALA A 168 14.16 -6.70 -5.70
C ALA A 168 14.15 -7.32 -4.30
N LEU A 169 12.98 -7.67 -3.76
CA LEU A 169 12.87 -8.39 -2.48
C LEU A 169 13.63 -9.73 -2.52
N LYS A 170 13.50 -10.50 -3.62
CA LYS A 170 14.23 -11.76 -3.81
C LYS A 170 15.74 -11.53 -3.92
N ALA A 171 16.17 -10.54 -4.72
CA ALA A 171 17.58 -10.24 -4.95
C ALA A 171 18.29 -9.80 -3.66
N ASN A 172 17.59 -9.04 -2.80
CA ASN A 172 18.06 -8.64 -1.47
C ASN A 172 17.93 -9.75 -0.41
N GLY A 173 17.59 -10.98 -0.81
CA GLY A 173 17.52 -12.13 0.08
C GLY A 173 16.40 -12.06 1.12
N LYS A 174 15.42 -11.16 0.95
CA LYS A 174 14.38 -10.91 1.93
C LYS A 174 13.45 -12.12 2.08
N LYS A 175 12.86 -12.25 3.27
CA LYS A 175 11.98 -13.37 3.67
C LYS A 175 10.71 -12.81 4.31
N GLY A 176 9.73 -13.68 4.60
CA GLY A 176 8.48 -13.28 5.25
C GLY A 176 7.46 -12.60 4.31
N PHE A 177 7.70 -12.59 3.00
CA PHE A 177 6.70 -12.12 2.03
C PHE A 177 6.17 -13.26 1.15
N GLU A 178 4.88 -13.20 0.86
CA GLU A 178 4.14 -14.06 -0.07
C GLU A 178 3.59 -13.17 -1.20
N TYR A 179 3.44 -13.72 -2.41
CA TYR A 179 2.85 -12.98 -3.52
C TYR A 179 2.02 -13.87 -4.45
N GLU A 180 1.00 -13.26 -5.09
CA GLU A 180 0.19 -13.89 -6.13
C GLU A 180 0.00 -12.89 -7.28
N ILE A 181 0.40 -13.29 -8.50
CA ILE A 181 0.15 -12.55 -9.73
C ILE A 181 -1.02 -13.25 -10.41
N PHE A 182 -2.16 -12.57 -10.45
CA PHE A 182 -3.37 -13.07 -11.08
C PHE A 182 -3.34 -12.77 -12.59
N GLU A 183 -3.87 -13.69 -13.39
CA GLU A 183 -3.90 -13.56 -14.85
C GLU A 183 -5.28 -13.15 -15.34
N ASP A 184 -5.36 -11.95 -15.93
CA ASP A 184 -6.54 -11.40 -16.61
C ASP A 184 -7.86 -11.52 -15.82
N ILE A 185 -7.81 -11.35 -14.49
CA ILE A 185 -9.01 -11.43 -13.67
C ILE A 185 -9.90 -10.20 -13.96
N PRO A 186 -11.23 -10.38 -14.12
CA PRO A 186 -12.14 -9.26 -14.30
C PRO A 186 -12.00 -8.22 -13.19
N GLY A 187 -11.99 -6.93 -13.59
CA GLY A 187 -11.87 -5.80 -12.68
C GLY A 187 -10.51 -5.13 -12.66
N GLY A 188 -9.47 -5.72 -13.28
CA GLY A 188 -8.16 -5.11 -13.43
C GLY A 188 -7.62 -4.58 -12.10
N HIS A 189 -7.43 -3.27 -12.01
CA HIS A 189 -6.96 -2.56 -10.82
C HIS A 189 -7.84 -2.72 -9.55
N SER A 190 -9.08 -3.19 -9.70
CA SER A 190 -10.02 -3.38 -8.60
C SER A 190 -10.45 -4.84 -8.42
N PHE A 191 -9.79 -5.78 -9.09
CA PHE A 191 -10.24 -7.17 -9.21
C PHE A 191 -10.66 -7.81 -7.89
N ASP A 192 -9.83 -7.73 -6.85
CA ASP A 192 -10.12 -8.29 -5.54
C ASP A 192 -11.01 -7.40 -4.66
N ARG A 193 -11.33 -6.18 -5.06
CA ARG A 193 -12.24 -5.28 -4.32
C ARG A 193 -13.68 -5.34 -4.83
N MET A 194 -13.93 -6.03 -5.94
CA MET A 194 -15.26 -6.18 -6.55
C MET A 194 -16.10 -7.26 -5.88
N ASP A 195 -17.43 -7.19 -6.01
CA ASP A 195 -18.35 -8.10 -5.32
C ASP A 195 -18.83 -9.27 -6.19
N PHE A 196 -17.91 -9.95 -6.89
CA PHE A 196 -18.17 -11.21 -7.60
C PHE A 196 -17.45 -12.41 -6.94
N GLY A 197 -17.81 -13.64 -7.33
CA GLY A 197 -17.38 -14.87 -6.66
C GLY A 197 -15.86 -14.98 -6.44
N GLN A 198 -15.09 -14.95 -7.52
CA GLN A 198 -13.63 -15.08 -7.45
C GLN A 198 -12.96 -13.91 -6.69
N ALA A 199 -13.45 -12.68 -6.85
CA ALA A 199 -12.95 -11.55 -6.07
C ALA A 199 -13.15 -11.74 -4.56
N ARG A 200 -14.30 -12.30 -4.14
CA ARG A 200 -14.57 -12.64 -2.73
C ARG A 200 -13.64 -13.74 -2.22
N GLU A 201 -13.36 -14.76 -3.04
CA GLU A 201 -12.39 -15.81 -2.71
C GLU A 201 -10.99 -15.23 -2.51
N ILE A 202 -10.58 -14.31 -3.38
CA ILE A 202 -9.28 -13.63 -3.27
C ILE A 202 -9.24 -12.76 -2.00
N ARG A 203 -10.30 -11.99 -1.68
CA ARG A 203 -10.36 -11.26 -0.40
C ARG A 203 -10.32 -12.17 0.81
N LEU A 204 -10.99 -13.32 0.75
CA LEU A 204 -10.97 -14.27 1.84
C LEU A 204 -9.54 -14.78 2.10
N LYS A 205 -8.71 -14.97 1.05
CA LYS A 205 -7.28 -15.27 1.22
C LYS A 205 -6.56 -14.15 1.97
N ILE A 206 -6.84 -12.88 1.63
CA ILE A 206 -6.26 -11.71 2.32
C ILE A 206 -6.64 -11.73 3.80
N TRP A 207 -7.93 -11.89 4.13
CA TRP A 207 -8.41 -11.92 5.51
C TRP A 207 -7.84 -13.08 6.31
N LYS A 208 -7.74 -14.28 5.71
CA LYS A 208 -7.09 -15.43 6.32
C LYS A 208 -5.61 -15.19 6.57
N PHE A 209 -4.92 -14.52 5.65
CA PHE A 209 -3.53 -14.14 5.86
C PHE A 209 -3.38 -13.20 7.07
N LEU A 210 -4.16 -12.12 7.13
CA LEU A 210 -4.13 -11.18 8.27
C LEU A 210 -4.48 -11.88 9.59
N ALA A 211 -5.49 -12.75 9.59
CA ALA A 211 -5.99 -13.42 10.79
C ALA A 211 -4.95 -14.33 11.45
N LYS A 212 -4.03 -14.93 10.68
CA LYS A 212 -2.90 -15.72 11.22
C LYS A 212 -2.07 -14.92 12.23
N TYR A 213 -1.92 -13.62 11.99
CA TYR A 213 -1.05 -12.74 12.76
C TYR A 213 -1.82 -11.86 13.74
N LEU A 214 -2.96 -11.31 13.32
CA LEU A 214 -3.75 -10.37 14.11
C LEU A 214 -4.80 -11.04 15.02
N LYS A 215 -5.12 -12.32 14.80
CA LYS A 215 -6.01 -13.12 15.66
C LYS A 215 -7.29 -12.37 16.07
N PRO A 216 -8.15 -11.98 15.11
CA PRO A 216 -9.40 -11.29 15.40
C PRO A 216 -10.36 -12.21 16.16
N ASP A 217 -11.40 -11.64 16.78
CA ASP A 217 -12.35 -12.39 17.62
C ASP A 217 -13.20 -13.39 16.81
N ASN A 218 -13.56 -13.04 15.58
CA ASN A 218 -14.44 -13.82 14.71
C ASN A 218 -13.82 -14.02 13.31
N PRO A 219 -12.69 -14.76 13.16
CA PRO A 219 -12.02 -14.91 11.88
C PRO A 219 -12.89 -15.60 10.83
N LEU A 220 -12.77 -15.18 9.57
CA LEU A 220 -13.44 -15.79 8.39
C LEU A 220 -12.67 -16.98 7.80
#